data_AF-A0A2P2KQR6-F1
#
_entry.id   AF-A0A2P2KQR6-F1
#
_cell.length_a   1.000
_cell.length_b   1.000
_cell.length_c   1.000
_cell.angle_alpha   90.00
_cell.angle_beta   90.00
_cell.angle_gamma   90.00
#
_symmetry.space_group_name_H-M   'P 1'
#
loop_
_entity.id
_entity.type
_entity.pdbx_description
1 polymer ?
#
loop_
_entity_poly.entity_id
_entity_poly.type
_entity_poly.pdbx_seq_one_letter_code
_entity_poly.pdbx_strand_id
1 'polypeptide(L)'
;MIAHSLCEYGGGEEERKELEAYREIHFPALTLLKKTKKLPSPAVLRSEGLCPLTPEEAVLTLAALGFNRKTRLFVAGSNIYGGVRRLTALTSLYPNLVTKERLLSAAELQPFLNFSSLVEV
;
A
#
# COMPACT_ATOMS: atom_id res chain seq x y z
N MET A 1 -2.69 -0.92 6.93
CA MET A 1 -1.39 -1.14 6.26
C MET A 1 -1.18 -2.63 6.05
N ILE A 2 -0.84 -3.06 4.83
CA ILE A 2 -0.71 -4.49 4.45
C ILE A 2 0.20 -5.31 5.37
N ALA A 3 1.34 -4.73 5.78
CA ALA A 3 2.28 -5.38 6.69
C ALA A 3 1.66 -5.70 8.06
N HIS A 4 0.87 -4.78 8.62
CA HIS A 4 0.22 -4.97 9.92
C HIS A 4 -0.89 -6.02 9.88
N SER A 5 -1.63 -6.12 8.76
CA SER A 5 -2.74 -7.06 8.59
C SER A 5 -2.32 -8.52 8.36
N LEU A 6 -1.02 -8.84 8.33
CA LEU A 6 -0.47 -10.17 7.96
C LEU A 6 -0.81 -10.68 6.55
N CYS A 7 -1.63 -9.95 5.79
CA CYS A 7 -1.99 -10.25 4.42
C CYS A 7 -0.84 -10.01 3.43
N GLU A 8 -1.04 -10.46 2.19
CA GLU A 8 -0.19 -10.25 1.02
C GLU A 8 -1.06 -10.00 -0.22
N TYR A 9 -0.55 -9.27 -1.22
CA TYR A 9 -1.28 -8.93 -2.45
C TYR A 9 -0.97 -9.87 -3.63
N GLY A 10 -0.49 -11.10 -3.34
CA GLY A 10 -0.20 -12.10 -4.37
C GLY A 10 1.00 -11.76 -5.26
N GLY A 11 1.93 -10.96 -4.74
CA GLY A 11 3.15 -10.55 -5.42
C GLY A 11 4.23 -11.62 -5.54
N GLY A 12 4.08 -12.75 -4.84
CA GLY A 12 5.06 -13.84 -4.83
C GLY A 12 6.10 -13.68 -3.72
N GLU A 13 7.23 -14.38 -3.87
CA GLU A 13 8.27 -14.47 -2.84
C GLU A 13 8.92 -13.12 -2.49
N GLU A 14 9.09 -12.24 -3.48
CA GLU A 14 9.69 -10.92 -3.30
C GLU A 14 8.85 -10.06 -2.36
N GLU A 15 7.54 -9.97 -2.60
CA GLU A 15 6.60 -9.27 -1.72
C GLU A 15 6.68 -9.81 -0.30
N ARG A 16 6.69 -11.14 -0.16
CA ARG A 16 6.63 -11.76 1.15
C ARG A 16 7.87 -11.44 1.97
N LYS A 17 9.05 -11.48 1.35
CA LYS A 17 10.33 -11.11 1.99
C LYS A 17 10.36 -9.65 2.41
N GLU A 18 9.94 -8.74 1.54
CA GLU A 18 9.88 -7.30 1.87
C GLU A 18 8.90 -7.02 3.02
N LEU A 19 7.70 -7.60 2.97
CA LEU A 19 6.71 -7.44 4.02
C LEU A 19 7.16 -8.06 5.34
N GLU A 20 7.86 -9.18 5.31
CA GLU A 20 8.42 -9.80 6.52
C GLU A 20 9.52 -8.92 7.13
N ALA A 21 10.48 -8.43 6.35
CA ALA A 21 11.49 -7.49 6.83
C ALA A 21 10.84 -6.22 7.43
N TYR A 22 9.83 -5.67 6.76
CA TYR A 22 9.09 -4.52 7.28
C TYR A 22 8.38 -4.83 8.60
N ARG A 23 7.78 -6.02 8.74
CA ARG A 23 7.12 -6.45 9.99
C ARG A 23 8.10 -6.62 11.14
N GLU A 24 9.29 -7.14 10.89
CA GLU A 24 10.32 -7.29 11.91
C GLU A 24 10.76 -5.93 12.48
N ILE A 25 10.92 -4.93 11.62
CA ILE A 25 11.36 -3.59 12.01
C ILE A 25 10.22 -2.80 12.67
N HIS A 26 9.04 -2.76 12.04
CA HIS A 26 7.97 -1.83 12.43
C HIS A 26 6.88 -2.47 13.30
N PHE A 27 6.77 -3.80 13.34
CA PHE A 27 5.74 -4.52 14.11
C PHE A 27 6.34 -5.69 14.92
N PRO A 28 7.33 -5.44 15.81
CA PRO A 28 8.03 -6.51 16.54
C PRO A 28 7.10 -7.38 17.39
N ALA A 29 6.05 -6.78 17.99
CA ALA A 29 5.04 -7.52 18.74
C ALA A 29 4.28 -8.53 17.86
N LEU A 30 3.99 -8.17 16.60
CA LEU A 30 3.33 -9.06 15.64
C LEU A 30 4.23 -10.24 15.26
N THR A 31 5.52 -9.98 15.09
CA THR A 31 6.53 -11.03 14.82
C THR A 31 6.65 -12.00 16.00
N LEU A 32 6.65 -11.51 17.24
CA LEU A 32 6.64 -12.36 18.44
C LEU A 32 5.36 -13.19 18.53
N LEU A 33 4.20 -12.62 18.20
CA LEU A 33 2.94 -13.35 18.16
C LEU A 33 2.95 -14.46 17.10
N LYS A 34 3.50 -14.20 15.90
CA LYS A 34 3.63 -15.21 14.82
C LYS A 34 4.52 -16.40 15.24
N LYS A 35 5.50 -16.17 16.13
CA LYS A 35 6.37 -17.22 16.68
C LYS A 35 5.73 -18.02 17.82
N THR A 36 4.87 -17.38 18.61
CA THR A 36 4.29 -17.98 19.84
C THR A 36 2.89 -18.56 19.64
N LYS A 37 2.14 -18.06 18.64
CA LYS A 37 0.78 -18.48 18.34
C LYS A 37 0.63 -18.80 16.86
N LYS A 38 -0.28 -19.73 16.56
CA LYS A 38 -0.71 -19.99 15.19
C LYS A 38 -1.69 -18.89 14.76
N LEU A 39 -1.23 -17.99 13.90
CA LEU A 39 -2.05 -16.94 13.32
C LEU A 39 -2.78 -17.44 12.06
N PRO A 40 -3.92 -16.84 11.68
CA PRO A 40 -4.61 -17.16 10.43
C PRO A 40 -3.69 -16.95 9.22
N SER A 41 -3.91 -17.75 8.18
CA SER A 41 -3.17 -17.58 6.92
C SER A 41 -3.68 -16.33 6.17
N PRO A 42 -2.85 -15.72 5.30
CA PRO A 42 -3.30 -14.61 4.45
C PRO A 42 -4.56 -14.93 3.64
N ALA A 43 -4.71 -16.17 3.18
CA ALA A 43 -5.88 -16.62 2.43
C ALA A 43 -7.17 -16.60 3.27
N VAL A 44 -7.10 -17.05 4.53
CA VAL A 44 -8.24 -17.01 5.45
C VAL A 44 -8.63 -15.55 5.73
N LEU A 45 -7.66 -14.70 6.07
CA LEU A 45 -7.90 -13.28 6.32
C LEU A 45 -8.55 -12.58 5.12
N ARG A 46 -8.13 -12.92 3.89
CA ARG A 46 -8.73 -12.35 2.68
C ARG A 46 -10.16 -12.83 2.48
N SER A 47 -10.43 -14.11 2.71
CA SER A 47 -11.80 -14.66 2.60
C SER A 47 -12.77 -14.05 3.61
N GLU A 48 -12.26 -13.61 4.77
CA GLU A 48 -13.04 -12.93 5.82
C GLU A 48 -13.13 -11.40 5.61
N GLY A 49 -12.54 -10.85 4.54
CA GLY A 49 -12.55 -9.42 4.27
C GLY A 49 -11.65 -8.59 5.19
N LEU A 50 -10.68 -9.22 5.86
CA LEU A 50 -9.77 -8.56 6.81
C LEU A 50 -8.49 -8.02 6.15
N CYS A 51 -8.27 -8.33 4.87
CA CYS A 51 -7.15 -7.79 4.11
C CYS A 51 -7.50 -6.43 3.47
N PRO A 52 -6.55 -5.48 3.44
CA PRO A 52 -6.74 -4.27 2.65
C PRO A 52 -6.85 -4.62 1.16
N LEU A 53 -7.51 -3.73 0.41
CA LEU A 53 -7.63 -3.86 -1.05
C LEU A 53 -6.26 -3.83 -1.72
N THR A 54 -6.07 -4.64 -2.76
CA THR A 54 -4.92 -4.47 -3.65
C THR A 54 -5.04 -3.15 -4.43
N PRO A 55 -3.94 -2.61 -4.99
CA PRO A 55 -4.02 -1.44 -5.86
C PRO A 55 -5.04 -1.59 -6.99
N GLU A 56 -5.13 -2.78 -7.60
CA GLU A 56 -6.08 -3.11 -8.66
C GLU A 56 -7.53 -3.12 -8.14
N GLU A 57 -7.79 -3.71 -6.98
CA GLU A 57 -9.11 -3.73 -6.34
C GLU A 57 -9.55 -2.32 -5.93
N ALA A 58 -8.63 -1.50 -5.42
CA ALA A 58 -8.90 -0.11 -5.07
C ALA A 58 -9.32 0.71 -6.29
N VAL A 59 -8.64 0.51 -7.43
CA VAL A 59 -8.98 1.18 -8.71
C VAL A 59 -10.38 0.78 -9.20
N LEU A 60 -10.70 -0.51 -9.16
CA LEU A 60 -12.03 -0.99 -9.55
C LEU A 60 -13.12 -0.44 -8.62
N THR A 61 -12.83 -0.36 -7.32
CA THR A 61 -13.75 0.23 -6.33
C THR A 61 -14.04 1.70 -6.65
N LEU A 62 -13.01 2.50 -6.96
CA LEU A 62 -13.19 3.89 -7.38
C LEU A 62 -14.04 3.99 -8.64
N ALA A 63 -13.83 3.11 -9.62
CA ALA A 63 -14.64 3.10 -10.84
C ALA A 63 -16.10 2.75 -10.55
N ALA A 64 -16.34 1.75 -9.68
CA ALA A 64 -17.68 1.35 -9.27
C ALA A 64 -18.43 2.44 -8.49
N LEU A 65 -17.71 3.27 -7.73
CA LEU A 65 -18.26 4.45 -7.05
C LEU A 65 -18.57 5.62 -7.99
N GLY A 66 -18.27 5.51 -9.29
CA GLY A 66 -18.58 6.52 -10.30
C GLY A 66 -17.49 7.57 -10.52
N PHE A 67 -16.30 7.40 -9.95
CA PHE A 67 -15.18 8.28 -10.26
C PHE A 67 -14.70 8.05 -11.70
N ASN A 68 -14.69 9.13 -12.49
CA ASN A 68 -14.30 9.08 -13.89
C ASN A 68 -12.78 9.28 -14.09
N ARG A 69 -12.30 9.04 -15.31
CA ARG A 69 -10.86 9.15 -15.66
C ARG A 69 -10.26 10.56 -15.46
N LYS A 70 -11.09 11.61 -15.35
CA LYS A 70 -10.61 12.99 -15.09
C LYS A 70 -10.37 13.26 -13.61
N THR A 71 -10.86 12.40 -12.70
CA THR A 71 -10.63 12.51 -11.26
C THR A 71 -9.13 12.58 -10.96
N ARG A 72 -8.72 13.59 -10.16
CA ARG A 72 -7.37 13.66 -9.61
C ARG A 72 -7.26 12.72 -8.42
N LEU A 73 -6.30 11.81 -8.46
CA LEU A 73 -5.99 10.92 -7.35
C LEU A 73 -4.71 11.38 -6.66
N PHE A 74 -4.78 11.62 -5.37
CA PHE A 74 -3.62 11.94 -4.54
C PHE A 74 -3.20 10.68 -3.80
N VAL A 75 -2.00 10.19 -4.08
CA VAL A 75 -1.46 8.97 -3.46
C VAL A 75 -0.48 9.38 -2.37
N ALA A 76 -0.85 9.05 -1.13
CA ALA A 76 0.02 9.15 0.04
C ALA A 76 0.58 7.76 0.36
N GLY A 77 1.84 7.53 -0.01
CA GLY A 77 2.52 6.26 0.20
C GLY A 77 3.99 6.35 -0.20
N SER A 78 4.77 5.38 0.27
CA SER A 78 6.10 5.10 -0.29
C SER A 78 5.99 4.32 -1.60
N ASN A 79 7.14 3.94 -2.18
CA ASN A 79 7.17 2.98 -3.28
C ASN A 79 6.32 1.75 -2.94
N ILE A 80 5.33 1.50 -3.79
CA ILE A 80 4.45 0.34 -3.71
C ILE A 80 5.29 -0.88 -4.13
N TYR A 81 5.09 -2.02 -3.48
CA TYR A 81 5.66 -3.29 -3.92
C TYR A 81 5.36 -3.55 -5.41
N GLY A 82 6.35 -4.00 -6.19
CA GLY A 82 6.23 -4.11 -7.65
C GLY A 82 6.27 -2.76 -8.39
N GLY A 83 6.50 -1.67 -7.67
CA GLY A 83 6.83 -0.33 -8.17
C GLY A 83 5.88 0.18 -9.26
N VAL A 84 6.48 0.65 -10.35
CA VAL A 84 5.77 1.21 -11.51
C VAL A 84 4.75 0.22 -12.10
N ARG A 85 5.02 -1.10 -12.04
CA ARG A 85 4.11 -2.10 -12.60
C ARG A 85 2.76 -2.12 -11.89
N ARG A 86 2.73 -2.09 -10.55
CA ARG A 86 1.47 -2.02 -9.80
C ARG A 86 0.80 -0.65 -9.90
N LEU A 87 1.59 0.43 -9.97
CA LEU A 87 1.06 1.77 -10.23
C LEU A 87 0.40 1.90 -11.61
N THR A 88 0.81 1.07 -12.59
CA THR A 88 0.23 1.10 -13.94
C THR A 88 -1.27 0.78 -13.92
N ALA A 89 -1.74 -0.08 -13.01
CA ALA A 89 -3.17 -0.35 -12.85
C ALA A 89 -3.94 0.93 -12.43
N LEU A 90 -3.37 1.73 -11.54
CA LEU A 90 -3.91 3.03 -11.11
C LEU A 90 -3.89 4.05 -12.24
N THR A 91 -2.73 4.25 -12.87
CA THR A 91 -2.55 5.32 -13.88
C THR A 91 -3.26 5.02 -15.20
N SER A 92 -3.52 3.75 -15.53
CA SER A 92 -4.27 3.35 -16.73
C SER A 92 -5.72 3.84 -16.70
N LEU A 93 -6.38 3.79 -15.54
CA LEU A 93 -7.77 4.26 -15.37
C LEU A 93 -7.83 5.71 -14.87
N TYR A 94 -6.86 6.13 -14.05
CA TYR A 94 -6.80 7.46 -13.46
C TYR A 94 -5.46 8.13 -13.78
N PRO A 95 -5.29 8.70 -14.99
CA PRO A 95 -4.03 9.29 -15.43
C PRO A 95 -3.60 10.53 -14.62
N ASN A 96 -4.55 11.18 -13.93
CA ASN A 96 -4.30 12.38 -13.13
C ASN A 96 -3.83 12.03 -11.70
N LEU A 97 -2.84 11.15 -11.60
CA LEU A 97 -2.25 10.73 -10.33
C LEU A 97 -1.20 11.75 -9.86
N VAL A 98 -1.28 12.12 -8.59
CA VAL A 98 -0.43 13.09 -7.91
C VAL A 98 0.20 12.42 -6.69
N THR A 99 1.51 12.49 -6.58
CA THR A 99 2.28 12.02 -5.41
C THR A 99 2.78 13.21 -4.61
N LYS A 100 3.25 12.99 -3.37
CA LYS A 100 3.81 14.06 -2.53
C LYS A 100 4.98 14.76 -3.22
N GLU A 101 5.80 14.03 -3.98
CA GLU A 101 6.96 14.57 -4.71
C GLU A 101 6.56 15.51 -5.84
N ARG A 102 5.35 15.32 -6.40
CA ARG A 102 4.80 16.18 -7.44
C ARG A 102 3.99 17.35 -6.86
N LEU A 103 3.46 17.19 -5.64
CA LEU A 103 2.60 18.18 -4.99
C LEU A 103 3.40 19.27 -4.28
N LEU A 104 4.47 18.89 -3.58
CA LEU A 104 5.24 19.77 -2.71
C LEU A 104 6.45 20.37 -3.42
N SER A 105 6.82 21.59 -3.07
CA SER A 105 8.12 22.16 -3.45
C SER A 105 9.26 21.40 -2.79
N ALA A 106 10.49 21.58 -3.28
CA ALA A 106 11.66 20.94 -2.69
C ALA A 106 11.86 21.30 -1.20
N ALA A 107 11.52 22.53 -0.82
CA ALA A 107 11.60 23.00 0.57
C ALA A 107 10.52 22.34 1.46
N GLU A 108 9.29 22.23 0.96
CA GLU A 108 8.19 21.58 1.69
C GLU A 108 8.34 20.06 1.75
N LEU A 109 8.94 19.43 0.74
CA LEU A 109 9.15 17.99 0.71
C LEU A 109 10.28 17.53 1.64
N GLN A 110 11.26 18.40 1.91
CA GLN A 110 12.50 18.06 2.61
C GLN A 110 12.28 17.31 3.95
N PRO A 111 11.35 17.73 4.83
CA PRO A 111 11.06 17.03 6.08
C PRO A 111 10.47 15.62 5.87
N PHE A 112 9.88 15.35 4.71
CA PHE A 112 9.05 14.17 4.45
C PHE A 112 9.69 13.14 3.52
N LEU A 113 10.92 13.36 3.03
CA LEU A 113 11.57 12.47 2.05
C LEU A 113 11.60 11.00 2.52
N ASN A 114 11.84 10.76 3.81
CA ASN A 114 11.95 9.43 4.39
C ASN A 114 10.63 8.88 4.97
N PHE A 115 9.52 9.61 4.85
CA PHE A 115 8.23 9.22 5.43
C PHE A 115 7.24 8.80 4.35
N SER A 116 6.69 7.59 4.45
CA SER A 116 5.76 7.07 3.44
C SER A 116 4.41 7.78 3.42
N SER A 117 3.93 8.32 4.54
CA SER A 117 2.52 8.74 4.67
C SER A 117 2.30 10.05 5.43
N LEU A 118 3.31 10.95 5.51
CA LEU A 118 3.15 12.25 6.16
C LEU A 118 3.10 13.38 5.14
N VAL A 119 2.04 14.18 5.23
CA VAL A 119 1.92 15.53 4.66
C VAL A 119 1.27 16.36 5.78
N GLU A 120 1.99 17.28 6.41
CA GLU A 120 1.37 18.29 7.27
C GLU A 120 0.81 19.42 6.39
N VAL A 121 -0.43 19.83 6.66
CA VAL A 121 -1.11 20.97 6.04
C VAL A 121 -1.26 22.07 7.08
#